data_AF-A0ABD0KM97-F1
#
_entry.id   AF-A0ABD0KM97-F1
#
_cell.length_a   1.000
_cell.length_b   1.000
_cell.length_c   1.000
_cell.angle_alpha   90.00
_cell.angle_beta   90.00
_cell.angle_gamma   90.00
#
_symmetry.space_group_name_H-M   'P 1'
#
loop_
_entity.id
_entity.type
_entity.pdbx_description
1 polymer ?
#
loop_
_entity_poly.entity_id
_entity_poly.type
_entity_poly.pdbx_seq_one_letter_code
_entity_poly.pdbx_strand_id
1 'polypeptide(L)'
;MPGAKRWQFTLYDYTAEHELTIRGLECRYLICSPQTSPASLKGYVQFSTRKTKVRVHALISGDSENIRLDVEVARGSAEDHKKHLKHGEYFEIGTAIRQGERTDILRLYDDMKGNKEPEELIQQYGNTYVQNKRKLEEIIEHQVQTQLKRRRKEEFHNCTLRDWQQEVVDKLENQDDRKILFVVDEIGNQGKSWLADYICTFKNALYTNSTKYSDVMHAFKNEEIVVFDLCRQQVSAMNYGTLEAFKNGRGFSGKYASMSKIYDKCKVVVFMNSAPDESKLSADRLDIYRPRQEMSKPDVVPNHPQGGDVTPEEVGKCEI
;
A
#
# COMPACT_ATOMS: atom_id res chain seq x y z
N MET A 1 29.39 -28.84 -0.93
CA MET A 1 28.16 -28.23 -1.48
C MET A 1 27.13 -28.04 -0.37
N PRO A 2 26.41 -26.90 -0.34
CA PRO A 2 25.35 -26.69 0.64
C PRO A 2 24.24 -27.75 0.49
N GLY A 3 23.78 -28.31 1.61
CA GLY A 3 22.75 -29.33 1.62
C GLY A 3 21.34 -28.78 1.33
N ALA A 4 20.47 -29.64 0.80
CA ALA A 4 19.06 -29.37 0.55
C ALA A 4 18.15 -30.27 1.39
N LYS A 5 16.92 -29.83 1.65
CA LYS A 5 15.90 -30.65 2.33
C LYS A 5 15.06 -31.48 1.37
N ARG A 6 15.02 -31.11 0.09
CA ARG A 6 14.10 -31.67 -0.92
C ARG A 6 14.92 -32.23 -2.07
N TRP A 7 14.67 -33.49 -2.41
CA TRP A 7 15.43 -34.23 -3.40
C TRP A 7 14.49 -35.02 -4.28
N GLN A 8 14.80 -35.06 -5.58
CA GLN A 8 14.19 -35.99 -6.52
C GLN A 8 15.22 -37.06 -6.87
N PHE A 9 14.75 -38.29 -7.09
CA PHE A 9 15.61 -39.40 -7.43
C PHE A 9 14.99 -40.30 -8.50
N THR A 10 15.87 -40.94 -9.27
CA THR A 10 15.54 -42.05 -10.17
C THR A 10 16.53 -43.18 -9.93
N LEU A 11 16.05 -44.29 -9.40
CA LEU A 11 16.84 -45.49 -9.13
C LEU A 11 16.57 -46.53 -10.22
N TYR A 12 17.59 -46.92 -10.98
CA TYR A 12 17.44 -47.93 -12.03
C TYR A 12 17.80 -49.31 -11.49
N ASP A 13 17.23 -50.35 -12.12
CA ASP A 13 17.54 -51.75 -11.79
C ASP A 13 17.36 -52.08 -10.28
N TYR A 14 16.36 -51.46 -9.66
CA TYR A 14 16.11 -51.57 -8.22
C TYR A 14 15.58 -52.97 -7.85
N THR A 15 15.83 -53.38 -6.60
CA THR A 15 15.39 -54.66 -6.03
C THR A 15 14.37 -54.45 -4.92
N ALA A 16 13.73 -55.53 -4.45
CA ALA A 16 12.82 -55.46 -3.30
C ALA A 16 13.51 -54.93 -2.02
N GLU A 17 14.80 -55.19 -1.84
CA GLU A 17 15.58 -54.64 -0.72
C GLU A 17 15.70 -53.12 -0.81
N HIS A 18 15.96 -52.58 -2.01
CA HIS A 18 16.00 -51.13 -2.23
C HIS A 18 14.64 -50.48 -1.96
N GLU A 19 13.53 -51.12 -2.33
CA GLU A 19 12.20 -50.64 -1.95
C GLU A 19 12.04 -50.58 -0.43
N LEU A 20 12.46 -51.62 0.30
CA LEU A 20 12.40 -51.63 1.77
C LEU A 20 13.25 -50.52 2.39
N THR A 21 14.48 -50.32 1.89
CA THR A 21 15.36 -49.22 2.32
C THR A 21 14.69 -47.86 2.12
N ILE A 22 14.11 -47.62 0.94
CA ILE A 22 13.46 -46.36 0.60
C ILE A 22 12.21 -46.14 1.45
N ARG A 23 11.37 -47.17 1.62
CA ARG A 23 10.16 -47.11 2.46
C ARG A 23 10.49 -46.88 3.94
N GLY A 24 11.68 -47.31 4.39
CA GLY A 24 12.19 -47.10 5.75
C GLY A 24 12.95 -45.80 5.97
N LEU A 25 13.04 -44.91 4.98
CA LEU A 25 13.79 -43.66 5.12
C LEU A 25 13.18 -42.76 6.20
N GLU A 26 14.02 -42.33 7.14
CA GLU A 26 13.66 -41.30 8.11
C GLU A 26 13.54 -39.94 7.40
N CYS A 27 12.31 -39.61 7.00
CA CYS A 27 11.96 -38.42 6.25
C CYS A 27 10.63 -37.83 6.75
N ARG A 28 10.35 -36.57 6.38
CA ARG A 28 9.05 -35.96 6.65
C ARG A 28 7.99 -36.37 5.64
N TYR A 29 8.41 -36.55 4.40
CA TYR A 29 7.54 -36.95 3.30
C TYR A 29 8.35 -37.67 2.24
N LEU A 30 7.80 -38.75 1.71
CA LEU A 30 8.34 -39.51 0.60
C LEU A 30 7.18 -39.92 -0.29
N ILE A 31 7.37 -39.78 -1.59
CA ILE A 31 6.49 -40.37 -2.60
C ILE A 31 7.34 -40.97 -3.71
N CYS A 32 7.07 -42.21 -4.09
CA CYS A 32 7.76 -42.87 -5.21
C CYS A 32 6.82 -43.80 -5.97
N SER A 33 7.10 -44.00 -7.26
CA SER A 33 6.35 -44.91 -8.13
C SER A 33 7.29 -45.66 -9.07
N PRO A 34 7.07 -46.96 -9.33
CA PRO A 34 7.74 -47.66 -10.41
C PRO A 34 7.42 -47.03 -11.78
N GLN A 35 8.40 -47.07 -12.67
CA GLN A 35 8.31 -46.63 -14.06
C GLN A 35 8.68 -47.81 -14.96
N THR A 36 7.92 -48.00 -16.03
CA THR A 36 8.03 -49.18 -16.91
C THR A 36 9.04 -49.01 -18.05
N SER A 37 9.48 -47.80 -18.37
CA SER A 37 10.41 -47.57 -19.50
C SER A 37 11.23 -46.29 -19.30
N PRO A 38 12.51 -46.39 -18.90
CA PRO A 38 13.20 -47.59 -18.41
C PRO A 38 12.67 -48.06 -17.05
N ALA A 39 12.84 -49.36 -16.74
CA ALA A 39 12.50 -49.95 -15.45
C ALA A 39 13.26 -49.22 -14.32
N SER A 40 12.55 -48.41 -13.55
CA SER A 40 13.16 -47.55 -12.52
C SER A 40 12.15 -47.15 -11.45
N LEU A 41 12.65 -46.82 -10.26
CA LEU A 41 11.86 -46.24 -9.19
C LEU A 41 12.12 -44.73 -9.15
N LYS A 42 11.11 -43.94 -9.52
CA LYS A 42 11.18 -42.49 -9.52
C LYS A 42 10.48 -41.95 -8.28
N GLY A 43 11.09 -41.00 -7.58
CA GLY A 43 10.51 -40.46 -6.36
C GLY A 43 10.98 -39.08 -5.96
N TYR A 44 10.29 -38.54 -4.97
CA TYR A 44 10.55 -37.28 -4.29
C TYR A 44 10.61 -37.52 -2.79
N VAL A 45 11.63 -36.98 -2.13
CA VAL A 45 11.82 -37.09 -0.68
C VAL A 45 12.10 -35.73 -0.04
N GLN A 46 11.49 -35.51 1.11
CA GLN A 46 11.68 -34.34 1.96
C GLN A 46 12.19 -34.74 3.34
N PHE A 47 13.41 -34.34 3.68
CA PHE A 47 14.03 -34.61 4.98
C PHE A 47 13.74 -33.49 6.00
N SER A 48 13.75 -33.84 7.30
CA SER A 48 13.64 -32.87 8.40
C SER A 48 14.81 -31.88 8.42
N THR A 49 16.01 -32.39 8.14
CA THR A 49 17.28 -31.65 8.12
C THR A 49 17.86 -31.58 6.70
N ARG A 50 18.74 -30.60 6.45
CA ARG A 50 19.43 -30.50 5.16
C ARG A 50 20.39 -31.68 5.01
N LYS A 51 20.32 -32.40 3.89
CA LYS A 51 21.24 -33.47 3.50
C LYS A 51 22.04 -33.03 2.28
N THR A 52 23.26 -33.51 2.12
CA THR A 52 24.08 -33.29 0.91
C THR A 52 23.74 -34.36 -0.14
N LYS A 53 24.05 -34.11 -1.43
CA LYS A 53 23.83 -35.10 -2.51
C LYS A 53 24.48 -36.45 -2.18
N VAL A 54 25.71 -36.44 -1.67
CA VAL A 54 26.45 -37.64 -1.23
C VAL A 54 25.69 -38.41 -0.15
N ARG A 55 25.16 -37.71 0.87
CA ARG A 55 24.41 -38.38 1.95
C ARG A 55 23.08 -38.94 1.45
N VAL A 56 22.38 -38.23 0.57
CA VAL A 56 21.13 -38.73 -0.02
C VAL A 56 21.38 -39.94 -0.90
N HIS A 57 22.45 -39.91 -1.70
CA HIS A 57 22.87 -41.06 -2.50
C HIS A 57 23.07 -42.29 -1.62
N ALA A 58 23.89 -42.19 -0.56
CA ALA A 58 24.15 -43.29 0.37
C ALA A 58 22.88 -43.81 1.08
N LEU A 59 21.92 -42.93 1.40
CA LEU A 59 20.66 -43.32 2.02
C LEU A 59 19.75 -44.11 1.07
N ILE A 60 19.78 -43.81 -0.24
CA ILE A 60 18.92 -44.46 -1.24
C ILE A 60 19.58 -45.71 -1.81
N SER A 61 20.91 -45.71 -2.01
CA SER A 61 21.65 -46.84 -2.56
C SER A 61 21.82 -47.99 -1.56
N GLY A 62 21.71 -47.73 -0.25
CA GLY A 62 22.00 -48.73 0.78
C GLY A 62 23.46 -49.21 0.68
N ASP A 63 23.67 -50.52 0.85
CA ASP A 63 24.99 -51.18 0.79
C ASP A 63 25.42 -51.57 -0.64
N SER A 64 24.66 -51.17 -1.67
CA SER A 64 24.95 -51.52 -3.07
C SER A 64 26.04 -50.63 -3.67
N GLU A 65 27.21 -51.20 -3.99
CA GLU A 65 28.36 -50.45 -4.52
C GLU A 65 28.26 -50.05 -6.01
N ASN A 66 27.34 -50.63 -6.79
CA ASN A 66 27.25 -50.41 -8.25
C ASN A 66 25.82 -50.14 -8.75
N ILE A 67 25.00 -49.42 -7.99
CA ILE A 67 23.65 -49.06 -8.43
C ILE A 67 23.62 -47.74 -9.19
N ARG A 68 22.87 -47.71 -10.30
CA ARG A 68 22.65 -46.48 -11.06
C ARG A 68 21.56 -45.67 -10.38
N LEU A 69 21.96 -44.52 -9.82
CA LEU A 69 21.09 -43.64 -9.05
C LEU A 69 21.31 -42.17 -9.46
N ASP A 70 20.27 -41.56 -10.04
CA ASP A 70 20.25 -40.13 -10.33
C ASP A 70 19.59 -39.38 -9.17
N VAL A 71 20.31 -38.44 -8.55
CA VAL A 71 19.81 -37.60 -7.45
C VAL A 71 20.03 -36.12 -7.75
N GLU A 72 18.95 -35.34 -7.64
CA GLU A 72 18.97 -33.90 -7.87
C GLU A 72 18.16 -33.15 -6.81
N VAL A 73 18.50 -31.87 -6.60
CA VAL A 73 17.71 -31.00 -5.74
C VAL A 73 16.35 -30.76 -6.40
N ALA A 74 15.27 -31.15 -5.72
CA ALA A 74 13.94 -31.03 -6.28
C ALA A 74 13.52 -29.57 -6.47
N ARG A 75 12.88 -29.27 -7.61
CA ARG A 75 12.28 -27.97 -7.93
C ARG A 75 10.77 -28.10 -7.97
N GLY A 76 10.06 -27.22 -7.27
CA GLY A 76 8.59 -27.29 -7.14
C GLY A 76 8.13 -27.92 -5.82
N SER A 77 6.82 -28.09 -5.70
CA SER A 77 6.14 -28.65 -4.54
C SER A 77 6.06 -30.18 -4.61
N ALA A 78 5.73 -30.83 -3.48
CA ALA A 78 5.45 -32.27 -3.46
C ALA A 78 4.24 -32.64 -4.33
N GLU A 79 3.22 -31.77 -4.39
CA GLU A 79 2.02 -31.97 -5.22
C GLU A 79 2.38 -31.94 -6.71
N ASP A 80 3.32 -31.09 -7.14
CA ASP A 80 3.79 -31.07 -8.53
C ASP A 80 4.44 -32.40 -8.91
N HIS A 81 5.31 -32.93 -8.04
CA HIS A 81 5.95 -34.22 -8.28
C HIS A 81 4.93 -35.36 -8.29
N LYS A 82 3.92 -35.32 -7.41
CA LYS A 82 2.83 -36.31 -7.36
C LYS A 82 2.05 -36.36 -8.68
N LYS A 83 1.76 -35.22 -9.31
CA LYS A 83 1.07 -35.15 -10.62
C LYS A 83 1.90 -35.78 -11.75
N HIS A 84 3.22 -35.82 -11.63
CA HIS A 84 4.12 -36.39 -12.63
C HIS A 84 4.42 -37.89 -12.44
N LEU A 85 3.90 -38.51 -11.38
CA LEU A 85 3.97 -39.97 -11.19
C LEU A 85 2.81 -40.64 -11.93
N LYS A 86 3.04 -41.86 -12.45
CA LYS A 86 1.99 -42.60 -13.18
C LYS A 86 0.85 -42.96 -12.23
N HIS A 87 -0.39 -42.74 -12.68
CA HIS A 87 -1.58 -43.14 -11.93
C HIS A 87 -1.61 -44.66 -11.71
N GLY A 88 -1.75 -45.09 -10.45
CA GLY A 88 -2.13 -46.48 -10.10
C GLY A 88 -1.24 -47.16 -9.06
N GLU A 89 0.08 -46.92 -9.07
CA GLU A 89 1.01 -47.58 -8.14
C GLU A 89 2.03 -46.56 -7.61
N TYR A 90 1.72 -45.88 -6.51
CA TYR A 90 2.70 -45.07 -5.80
C TYR A 90 2.69 -45.39 -4.31
N PHE A 91 3.87 -45.39 -3.72
CA PHE A 91 4.07 -45.46 -2.28
C PHE A 91 4.23 -44.03 -1.75
N GLU A 92 3.46 -43.67 -0.74
CA GLU A 92 3.48 -42.34 -0.13
C GLU A 92 3.46 -42.46 1.40
N ILE A 93 4.40 -41.78 2.06
CA ILE A 93 4.45 -41.69 3.53
C ILE A 93 4.71 -40.26 3.99
N GLY A 94 4.22 -39.96 5.19
CA GLY A 94 4.42 -38.68 5.85
C GLY A 94 3.51 -37.57 5.33
N THR A 95 3.87 -36.31 5.62
CA THR A 95 3.08 -35.13 5.27
C THR A 95 3.98 -34.09 4.60
N ALA A 96 3.66 -33.76 3.34
CA ALA A 96 4.42 -32.77 2.59
C ALA A 96 4.31 -31.38 3.22
N ILE A 97 5.44 -30.69 3.40
CA ILE A 97 5.42 -29.26 3.71
C ILE A 97 5.09 -28.53 2.42
N ARG A 98 3.91 -27.92 2.36
CA ARG A 98 3.56 -26.98 1.28
C ARG A 98 4.54 -25.80 1.31
N GLN A 99 4.96 -25.34 0.13
CA GLN A 99 5.57 -24.03 0.01
C GLN A 99 4.49 -23.02 0.42
N GLY A 100 4.51 -22.61 1.69
CA GLY A 100 3.43 -21.83 2.26
C GLY A 100 3.25 -20.52 1.49
N GLU A 101 2.01 -20.22 1.11
CA GLU A 101 1.59 -18.83 0.98
C GLU A 101 2.01 -18.11 2.26
N ARG A 102 2.51 -16.88 2.15
CA ARG A 102 2.94 -16.07 3.30
C ARG A 102 1.72 -15.60 4.11
N THR A 103 0.98 -16.55 4.68
CA THR A 103 -0.17 -16.33 5.56
C THR A 103 0.21 -15.56 6.81
N ASP A 104 1.48 -15.63 7.21
CA ASP A 104 2.07 -14.84 8.29
C ASP A 104 2.02 -13.33 7.99
N ILE A 105 2.21 -12.91 6.74
CA ILE A 105 2.06 -11.50 6.34
C ILE A 105 0.61 -11.05 6.38
N LEU A 106 -0.32 -11.89 5.91
CA LEU A 106 -1.74 -11.55 5.92
C LEU A 106 -2.24 -11.33 7.35
N ARG A 107 -1.94 -12.27 8.24
CA ARG A 107 -2.28 -12.14 9.67
C ARG A 107 -1.59 -10.93 10.32
N LEU A 108 -0.34 -10.65 9.94
CA LEU A 108 0.36 -9.47 10.43
C LEU A 108 -0.34 -8.18 9.98
N TYR A 109 -0.79 -8.12 8.72
CA TYR A 109 -1.57 -6.99 8.21
C TYR A 109 -2.87 -6.81 8.99
N ASP A 110 -3.62 -7.88 9.22
CA ASP A 110 -4.90 -7.82 9.99
C ASP A 110 -4.66 -7.36 11.43
N ASP A 111 -3.63 -7.90 12.10
CA ASP A 111 -3.26 -7.51 13.46
C ASP A 111 -2.77 -6.06 13.57
N MET A 112 -1.98 -5.58 12.59
CA MET A 112 -1.57 -4.17 12.51
C MET A 112 -2.77 -3.25 12.29
N LYS A 113 -3.71 -3.64 11.42
CA LYS A 113 -4.95 -2.90 11.18
C LYS A 113 -5.86 -2.90 12.41
N GLY A 114 -5.80 -3.95 13.23
CA GLY A 114 -6.45 -4.04 14.54
C GLY A 114 -5.76 -3.23 15.65
N ASN A 115 -4.71 -2.46 15.34
CA ASN A 115 -3.91 -1.68 16.31
C ASN A 115 -3.33 -2.52 17.46
N LYS A 116 -2.90 -3.77 17.18
CA LYS A 116 -2.15 -4.54 18.19
C LYS A 116 -0.84 -3.84 18.54
N GLU A 117 -0.45 -3.98 19.80
CA GLU A 117 0.76 -3.36 20.33
C GLU A 117 2.02 -3.90 19.63
N PRO A 118 3.02 -3.04 19.34
CA PRO A 118 4.25 -3.46 18.65
C PRO A 118 4.98 -4.61 19.34
N GLU A 119 4.96 -4.69 20.67
CA GLU A 119 5.61 -5.75 21.45
C GLU A 119 4.99 -7.12 21.15
N GLU A 120 3.66 -7.21 21.09
CA GLU A 120 2.93 -8.42 20.74
C GLU A 120 3.21 -8.84 19.30
N LEU A 121 3.24 -7.87 18.37
CA LEU A 121 3.57 -8.13 16.97
C LEU A 121 5.00 -8.66 16.80
N ILE A 122 5.96 -8.14 17.56
CA ILE A 122 7.35 -8.64 17.56
C ILE A 122 7.41 -10.06 18.13
N GLN A 123 6.70 -10.32 19.23
CA GLN A 123 6.68 -11.65 19.85
C GLN A 123 6.05 -12.70 18.92
N GLN A 124 4.96 -12.34 18.24
CA GLN A 124 4.19 -13.25 17.38
C GLN A 124 4.80 -13.44 15.99
N TYR A 125 5.33 -12.38 15.37
CA TYR A 125 5.79 -12.39 13.97
C TYR A 125 7.30 -12.18 13.80
N GLY A 126 8.00 -11.69 14.82
CA GLY A 126 9.46 -11.50 14.84
C GLY A 126 10.00 -10.80 13.60
N ASN A 127 10.85 -11.51 12.85
CA ASN A 127 11.49 -10.97 11.66
C ASN A 127 10.48 -10.65 10.53
N THR A 128 9.32 -11.33 10.46
CA THR A 128 8.28 -10.98 9.48
C THR A 128 7.75 -9.57 9.74
N TYR A 129 7.56 -9.17 11.01
CA TYR A 129 7.18 -7.79 11.35
C TYR A 129 8.25 -6.80 10.91
N VAL A 130 9.50 -6.99 11.34
CA VAL A 130 10.60 -6.04 11.05
C VAL A 130 10.79 -5.82 9.54
N GLN A 131 10.69 -6.88 8.73
CA GLN A 131 10.89 -6.79 7.29
C GLN A 131 9.74 -6.13 6.53
N ASN A 132 8.52 -6.23 7.04
CA ASN A 132 7.32 -5.79 6.31
C ASN A 132 6.65 -4.56 6.92
N LYS A 133 7.01 -4.16 8.16
CA LYS A 133 6.40 -3.06 8.92
C LYS A 133 6.11 -1.83 8.06
N ARG A 134 7.17 -1.21 7.50
CA ARG A 134 7.03 0.03 6.72
C ARG A 134 6.08 -0.10 5.53
N LYS A 135 6.15 -1.22 4.80
CA LYS A 135 5.28 -1.44 3.63
C LYS A 135 3.83 -1.63 4.05
N LEU A 136 3.59 -2.35 5.15
CA LEU A 136 2.25 -2.57 5.67
C LEU A 136 1.67 -1.28 6.27
N GLU A 137 2.47 -0.47 6.97
CA GLU A 137 2.08 0.87 7.43
C GLU A 137 1.66 1.76 6.26
N GLU A 138 2.48 1.85 5.21
CA GLU A 138 2.16 2.62 4.00
C GLU A 138 0.85 2.16 3.34
N ILE A 139 0.60 0.83 3.28
CA ILE A 139 -0.64 0.27 2.73
C ILE A 139 -1.85 0.61 3.61
N ILE A 140 -1.74 0.40 4.93
CA ILE A 140 -2.80 0.68 5.89
C ILE A 140 -3.15 2.16 5.87
N GLU A 141 -2.15 3.04 5.92
CA GLU A 141 -2.33 4.49 5.83
C GLU A 141 -3.05 4.88 4.54
N HIS A 142 -2.61 4.36 3.39
CA HIS A 142 -3.27 4.62 2.11
C HIS A 142 -4.74 4.17 2.09
N GLN A 143 -5.04 3.01 2.67
CA GLN A 143 -6.41 2.50 2.77
C GLN A 143 -7.27 3.37 3.69
N VAL A 144 -6.76 3.79 4.85
CA VAL A 144 -7.46 4.70 5.77
C VAL A 144 -7.76 6.02 5.07
N GLN A 145 -6.77 6.63 4.41
CA GLN A 145 -6.96 7.88 3.66
C GLN A 145 -8.00 7.73 2.53
N THR A 146 -7.98 6.61 1.81
CA THR A 146 -8.96 6.29 0.77
C THR A 146 -10.38 6.19 1.34
N GLN A 147 -10.55 5.53 2.49
CA GLN A 147 -11.84 5.41 3.16
C GLN A 147 -12.36 6.76 3.65
N LEU A 148 -11.49 7.58 4.26
CA LEU A 148 -11.85 8.93 4.71
C LEU A 148 -12.25 9.83 3.54
N LYS A 149 -11.52 9.78 2.42
CA LYS A 149 -11.87 10.52 1.21
C LYS A 149 -13.22 10.09 0.64
N ARG A 150 -13.54 8.79 0.67
CA ARG A 150 -14.86 8.27 0.27
C ARG A 150 -15.98 8.82 1.17
N ARG A 151 -15.80 8.77 2.49
CA ARG A 151 -16.79 9.30 3.46
C ARG A 151 -17.03 10.80 3.25
N ARG A 152 -15.97 11.60 3.14
CA ARG A 152 -16.09 13.04 2.83
C ARG A 152 -16.84 13.29 1.52
N LYS A 153 -16.57 12.48 0.48
CA LYS A 153 -17.26 12.59 -0.80
C LYS A 153 -18.76 12.31 -0.67
N GLU A 154 -19.15 11.36 0.18
CA GLU A 154 -20.55 11.05 0.49
C GLU A 154 -21.22 12.18 1.28
N GLU A 155 -20.52 12.75 2.27
CA GLU A 155 -21.00 13.92 3.04
C GLU A 155 -21.29 15.11 2.13
N PHE A 156 -20.38 15.41 1.20
CA PHE A 156 -20.56 16.52 0.27
C PHE A 156 -21.51 16.23 -0.89
N HIS A 157 -21.84 14.97 -1.19
CA HIS A 157 -22.72 14.62 -2.31
C HIS A 157 -24.11 15.26 -2.19
N ASN A 158 -24.57 15.47 -0.96
CA ASN A 158 -25.87 16.07 -0.66
C ASN A 158 -25.79 17.59 -0.40
N CYS A 159 -24.61 18.21 -0.55
CA CYS A 159 -24.42 19.62 -0.30
C CYS A 159 -24.53 20.43 -1.59
N THR A 160 -25.19 21.58 -1.52
CA THR A 160 -25.21 22.58 -2.61
C THR A 160 -24.25 23.70 -2.27
N LEU A 161 -23.41 24.10 -3.21
CA LEU A 161 -22.50 25.24 -3.04
C LEU A 161 -23.31 26.54 -2.91
N ARG A 162 -22.85 27.47 -2.06
CA ARG A 162 -23.32 28.86 -2.09
C ARG A 162 -22.93 29.51 -3.40
N ASP A 163 -23.66 30.55 -3.81
CA ASP A 163 -23.44 31.23 -5.09
C ASP A 163 -21.98 31.70 -5.22
N TRP A 164 -21.43 32.31 -4.17
CA TRP A 164 -20.03 32.75 -4.15
C TRP A 164 -19.04 31.58 -4.22
N GLN A 165 -19.36 30.43 -3.61
CA GLN A 165 -18.49 29.25 -3.63
C GLN A 165 -18.45 28.65 -5.04
N GLN A 166 -19.61 28.61 -5.73
CA GLN A 166 -19.69 28.19 -7.13
C GLN A 166 -18.89 29.14 -8.03
N GLU A 167 -19.02 30.46 -7.86
CA GLU A 167 -18.23 31.45 -8.60
C GLU A 167 -16.72 31.23 -8.43
N VAL A 168 -16.26 30.90 -7.22
CA VAL A 168 -14.84 30.57 -6.95
C VAL A 168 -14.42 29.28 -7.65
N VAL A 169 -15.26 28.24 -7.63
CA VAL A 169 -14.98 26.98 -8.34
C VAL A 169 -14.89 27.24 -9.85
N ASP A 170 -15.82 27.98 -10.43
CA ASP A 170 -15.84 28.30 -11.86
C ASP A 170 -14.61 29.13 -12.26
N LYS A 171 -14.23 30.12 -11.44
CA LYS A 171 -13.01 30.90 -11.62
C LYS A 171 -11.75 30.03 -11.56
N LEU A 172 -11.70 29.07 -10.64
CA LEU A 172 -10.57 28.16 -10.49
C LEU A 172 -10.49 27.18 -11.68
N GLU A 173 -11.63 26.70 -12.16
CA GLU A 173 -11.69 25.79 -13.31
C GLU A 173 -11.23 26.46 -14.60
N ASN A 174 -11.58 27.73 -14.78
CA ASN A 174 -11.20 28.56 -15.93
C ASN A 174 -9.97 29.44 -15.67
N GLN A 175 -9.19 29.13 -14.63
CA GLN A 175 -8.05 29.94 -14.23
C GLN A 175 -6.95 29.90 -15.29
N ASP A 176 -6.44 31.08 -15.63
CA ASP A 176 -5.30 31.25 -16.52
C ASP A 176 -3.98 30.68 -15.94
N ASP A 177 -3.06 30.33 -16.84
CA ASP A 177 -1.73 29.83 -16.56
C ASP A 177 -0.86 30.76 -15.69
N ARG A 178 -1.16 32.06 -15.64
CA ARG A 178 -0.38 33.06 -14.88
C ARG A 178 -1.09 33.55 -13.63
N LYS A 179 -2.42 33.57 -13.62
CA LYS A 179 -3.23 34.14 -12.52
C LYS A 179 -3.32 33.23 -11.32
N ILE A 180 -3.18 33.81 -10.14
CA ILE A 180 -3.40 33.17 -8.84
C ILE A 180 -4.67 33.77 -8.24
N LEU A 181 -5.60 32.91 -7.83
CA LEU A 181 -6.89 33.31 -7.27
C LEU A 181 -6.75 33.50 -5.76
N PHE A 182 -6.97 34.72 -5.27
CA PHE A 182 -7.01 35.05 -3.85
C PHE A 182 -8.46 35.24 -3.42
N VAL A 183 -8.94 34.38 -2.52
CA VAL A 183 -10.27 34.48 -1.93
C VAL A 183 -10.13 35.12 -0.55
N VAL A 184 -10.55 36.38 -0.45
CA VAL A 184 -10.36 37.22 0.75
C VAL A 184 -11.71 37.42 1.44
N ASP A 185 -11.82 36.96 2.69
CA ASP A 185 -12.97 37.20 3.56
C ASP A 185 -12.49 37.68 4.94
N GLU A 186 -12.59 39.00 5.15
CA GLU A 186 -12.07 39.71 6.32
C GLU A 186 -12.89 39.49 7.59
N ILE A 187 -14.17 39.17 7.43
CA ILE A 187 -15.11 38.93 8.53
C ILE A 187 -14.94 37.51 9.06
N GLY A 188 -14.79 36.54 8.15
CA GLY A 188 -14.71 35.13 8.48
C GLY A 188 -16.07 34.45 8.52
N ASN A 189 -16.05 33.15 8.80
CA ASN A 189 -17.23 32.29 8.90
C ASN A 189 -18.11 32.19 7.64
N GLN A 190 -17.59 32.52 6.45
CA GLN A 190 -18.35 32.39 5.20
C GLN A 190 -18.28 31.00 4.54
N GLY A 191 -17.49 30.06 5.09
CA GLY A 191 -17.33 28.72 4.54
C GLY A 191 -16.12 28.55 3.60
N LYS A 192 -15.04 29.32 3.80
CA LYS A 192 -13.77 29.18 3.04
C LYS A 192 -13.10 27.82 3.24
N SER A 193 -12.90 27.41 4.48
CA SER A 193 -12.27 26.12 4.79
C SER A 193 -13.15 24.96 4.32
N TRP A 194 -14.47 25.10 4.40
CA TRP A 194 -15.41 24.13 3.82
C TRP A 194 -15.21 24.00 2.29
N LEU A 195 -15.05 25.12 1.58
CA LEU A 195 -14.78 25.09 0.14
C LEU A 195 -13.40 24.49 -0.19
N ALA A 196 -12.39 24.76 0.64
CA ALA A 196 -11.08 24.12 0.51
C ALA A 196 -11.17 22.59 0.63
N ASP A 197 -11.91 22.09 1.63
CA ASP A 197 -12.17 20.64 1.80
C ASP A 197 -12.96 20.06 0.61
N TYR A 198 -13.96 20.79 0.10
CA TYR A 198 -14.73 20.40 -1.07
C TYR A 198 -13.83 20.23 -2.30
N ILE A 199 -12.98 21.23 -2.61
CA ILE A 199 -12.04 21.17 -3.74
C ILE A 199 -11.09 19.98 -3.58
N CYS A 200 -10.52 19.78 -2.38
CA CYS A 200 -9.60 18.67 -2.09
C CYS A 200 -10.26 17.29 -2.16
N THR A 201 -11.57 17.22 -1.94
CA THR A 201 -12.32 15.97 -1.98
C THR A 201 -12.68 15.57 -3.41
N PHE A 202 -13.11 16.52 -4.24
CA PHE A 202 -13.60 16.24 -5.61
C PHE A 202 -12.57 16.42 -6.72
N LYS A 203 -11.51 17.19 -6.50
CA LYS A 203 -10.49 17.48 -7.51
C LYS A 203 -9.13 16.88 -7.13
N ASN A 204 -8.22 16.80 -8.10
CA ASN A 204 -6.83 16.44 -7.86
C ASN A 204 -6.08 17.66 -7.28
N ALA A 205 -6.21 17.87 -5.97
CA ALA A 205 -5.77 19.07 -5.29
C ALA A 205 -4.83 18.77 -4.12
N LEU A 206 -3.74 19.52 -4.02
CA LEU A 206 -2.89 19.59 -2.85
C LEU A 206 -3.46 20.63 -1.87
N TYR A 207 -3.77 20.20 -0.66
CA TYR A 207 -4.07 21.10 0.45
C TYR A 207 -2.81 21.48 1.21
N THR A 208 -2.64 22.76 1.54
CA THR A 208 -1.60 23.18 2.47
C THR A 208 -2.00 24.43 3.26
N ASN A 209 -1.55 24.49 4.50
CA ASN A 209 -1.64 25.67 5.36
C ASN A 209 -0.28 26.41 5.45
N SER A 210 0.65 26.13 4.54
CA SER A 210 2.00 26.70 4.57
C SER A 210 2.40 27.19 3.19
N THR A 211 3.13 28.30 3.13
CA THR A 211 3.77 28.77 1.88
C THR A 211 5.27 28.49 1.87
N LYS A 212 5.79 27.71 2.81
CA LYS A 212 7.23 27.43 2.86
C LYS A 212 7.63 26.53 1.69
N TYR A 213 8.38 27.10 0.76
CA TYR A 213 8.73 26.48 -0.52
C TYR A 213 9.16 25.01 -0.42
N SER A 214 10.12 24.71 0.46
CA SER A 214 10.67 23.35 0.61
C SER A 214 9.67 22.35 1.18
N ASP A 215 8.72 22.78 2.00
CA ASP A 215 7.71 21.91 2.61
C ASP A 215 6.62 21.60 1.57
N VAL A 216 6.12 22.63 0.88
CA VAL A 216 5.06 22.48 -0.13
C VAL A 216 5.57 21.73 -1.36
N MET A 217 6.77 22.07 -1.88
CA MET A 217 7.35 21.36 -3.02
C MET A 217 7.66 19.90 -2.71
N HIS A 218 7.96 19.57 -1.46
CA HIS A 218 8.15 18.18 -1.05
C HIS A 218 6.83 17.42 -1.05
N ALA A 219 5.77 18.02 -0.49
CA ALA A 219 4.44 17.42 -0.40
C ALA A 219 3.75 17.26 -1.77
N PHE A 220 4.03 18.14 -2.74
CA PHE A 220 3.45 18.13 -4.07
C PHE A 220 3.77 16.85 -4.87
N LYS A 221 2.74 16.16 -5.34
CA LYS A 221 2.78 14.91 -6.12
C LYS A 221 2.14 15.07 -7.51
N ASN A 222 2.32 16.23 -8.16
CA ASN A 222 1.73 16.58 -9.46
C ASN A 222 0.20 16.73 -9.42
N GLU A 223 -0.31 17.32 -8.34
CA GLU A 223 -1.71 17.74 -8.26
C GLU A 223 -2.00 18.87 -9.28
N GLU A 224 -3.21 18.86 -9.84
CA GLU A 224 -3.64 19.89 -10.80
C GLU A 224 -3.94 21.22 -10.11
N ILE A 225 -4.39 21.17 -8.85
CA ILE A 225 -4.76 22.31 -8.04
C ILE A 225 -3.88 22.36 -6.80
N VAL A 226 -3.46 23.56 -6.39
CA VAL A 226 -2.86 23.81 -5.08
C VAL A 226 -3.74 24.79 -4.30
N VAL A 227 -4.24 24.34 -3.16
CA VAL A 227 -5.09 25.09 -2.24
C VAL A 227 -4.24 25.52 -1.05
N PHE A 228 -4.05 26.82 -0.90
CA PHE A 228 -3.43 27.43 0.27
C PHE A 228 -4.53 27.95 1.20
N ASP A 229 -4.70 27.38 2.39
CA ASP A 229 -5.59 27.92 3.43
C ASP A 229 -4.76 28.60 4.52
N LEU A 230 -4.68 29.93 4.47
CA LEU A 230 -3.79 30.72 5.31
C LEU A 230 -4.57 31.44 6.42
N CYS A 231 -4.13 31.23 7.66
CA CYS A 231 -4.67 31.97 8.80
C CYS A 231 -4.15 33.42 8.81
N ARG A 232 -4.78 34.29 9.60
CA ARG A 232 -4.44 35.74 9.68
C ARG A 232 -2.95 35.99 9.94
N GLN A 233 -2.34 35.18 10.81
CA GLN A 233 -0.93 35.34 11.18
C GLN A 233 0.03 35.00 10.03
N GLN A 234 -0.37 34.13 9.10
CA GLN A 234 0.50 33.63 8.04
C GLN A 234 0.62 34.58 6.85
N VAL A 235 -0.31 35.52 6.71
CA VAL A 235 -0.37 36.44 5.56
C VAL A 235 0.88 37.33 5.49
N SER A 236 1.40 37.81 6.63
CA SER A 236 2.60 38.65 6.67
C SER A 236 3.89 37.91 6.31
N ALA A 237 3.93 36.59 6.52
CA ALA A 237 5.07 35.73 6.20
C ALA A 237 4.86 34.93 4.90
N MET A 238 3.84 35.28 4.11
CA MET A 238 3.48 34.56 2.91
C MET A 238 4.58 34.65 1.85
N ASN A 239 4.99 33.50 1.33
CA ASN A 239 6.00 33.41 0.29
C ASN A 239 5.34 33.33 -1.09
N TYR A 240 5.24 34.47 -1.76
CA TYR A 240 4.68 34.60 -3.11
C TYR A 240 5.46 33.80 -4.16
N GLY A 241 6.78 33.64 -3.99
CA GLY A 241 7.61 32.85 -4.89
C GLY A 241 7.22 31.36 -4.90
N THR A 242 6.71 30.83 -3.78
CA THR A 242 6.12 29.49 -3.73
C THR A 242 4.86 29.40 -4.58
N LEU A 243 3.98 30.40 -4.51
CA LEU A 243 2.75 30.43 -5.31
C LEU A 243 3.06 30.52 -6.81
N GLU A 244 4.00 31.39 -7.17
CA GLU A 244 4.44 31.55 -8.56
C GLU A 244 5.09 30.29 -9.14
N ALA A 245 5.82 29.52 -8.33
CA ALA A 245 6.46 28.30 -8.79
C ALA A 245 5.47 27.32 -9.43
N PHE A 246 4.28 27.19 -8.84
CA PHE A 246 3.21 26.34 -9.37
C PHE A 246 2.67 26.81 -10.73
N LYS A 247 2.81 28.10 -11.05
CA LYS A 247 2.48 28.67 -12.37
C LYS A 247 3.61 28.56 -13.39
N ASN A 248 4.81 28.20 -12.96
CA ASN A 248 5.99 28.11 -13.82
C ASN A 248 6.22 26.69 -14.38
N GLY A 249 5.52 25.66 -13.86
CA GLY A 249 5.63 24.26 -14.30
C GLY A 249 6.93 23.56 -13.88
N ARG A 250 7.65 24.12 -12.91
CA ARG A 250 8.91 23.56 -12.40
C ARG A 250 9.21 24.02 -10.98
N GLY A 251 9.86 23.15 -10.20
CA GLY A 251 10.34 23.49 -8.87
C GLY A 251 11.36 22.49 -8.34
N PHE A 252 12.04 22.85 -7.25
CA PHE A 252 13.06 22.01 -6.63
C PHE A 252 12.59 21.51 -5.26
N SER A 253 12.54 20.20 -5.06
CA SER A 253 12.25 19.59 -3.77
C SER A 253 13.57 19.19 -3.11
N GLY A 254 14.07 20.03 -2.19
CA GLY A 254 15.35 19.80 -1.49
C GLY A 254 15.28 18.91 -0.24
N LYS A 255 14.09 18.43 0.15
CA LYS A 255 13.93 17.56 1.32
C LYS A 255 14.19 16.09 0.96
N TYR A 256 14.99 15.42 1.78
CA TYR A 256 15.39 14.01 1.63
C TYR A 256 16.12 13.74 0.31
N ALA A 257 15.58 12.86 -0.54
CA ALA A 257 16.08 12.62 -1.89
C ALA A 257 15.78 13.85 -2.77
N SER A 258 16.74 14.78 -2.82
CA SER A 258 16.60 16.03 -3.55
C SER A 258 16.34 15.78 -5.04
N MET A 259 15.31 16.41 -5.60
CA MET A 259 14.98 16.27 -7.01
C MET A 259 14.37 17.54 -7.61
N SER A 260 14.70 17.80 -8.87
CA SER A 260 13.97 18.74 -9.72
C SER A 260 12.65 18.10 -10.15
N LYS A 261 11.55 18.83 -9.97
CA LYS A 261 10.21 18.45 -10.42
C LYS A 261 9.83 19.30 -11.63
N ILE A 262 9.40 18.65 -12.69
CA ILE A 262 8.76 19.25 -13.86
C ILE A 262 7.31 18.76 -13.85
N TYR A 263 6.37 19.69 -14.00
CA TYR A 263 4.94 19.41 -13.85
C TYR A 263 4.12 20.36 -14.72
N ASP A 264 2.89 19.98 -15.02
CA ASP A 264 1.93 20.87 -15.67
C ASP A 264 1.60 22.04 -14.75
N LYS A 265 1.42 23.23 -15.30
CA LYS A 265 1.12 24.41 -14.50
C LYS A 265 -0.16 24.17 -13.70
N CYS A 266 -0.08 24.40 -12.40
CA CYS A 266 -1.20 24.15 -11.52
C CYS A 266 -2.18 25.33 -11.53
N LYS A 267 -3.42 25.01 -11.20
CA LYS A 267 -4.39 25.97 -10.70
C LYS A 267 -4.05 26.30 -9.25
N VAL A 268 -4.09 27.57 -8.85
CA VAL A 268 -3.69 28.00 -7.51
C VAL A 268 -4.78 28.87 -6.90
N VAL A 269 -5.30 28.46 -5.75
CA VAL A 269 -6.24 29.26 -4.95
C VAL A 269 -5.67 29.48 -3.54
N VAL A 270 -5.80 30.70 -3.05
CA VAL A 270 -5.36 31.10 -1.71
C VAL A 270 -6.56 31.64 -0.94
N PHE A 271 -7.01 30.88 0.06
CA PHE A 271 -7.99 31.32 1.03
C PHE A 271 -7.30 32.09 2.15
N MET A 272 -7.79 33.30 2.43
CA MET A 272 -7.19 34.17 3.44
C MET A 272 -8.23 35.10 4.08
N ASN A 273 -7.87 35.61 5.26
CA ASN A 273 -8.72 36.49 6.06
C ASN A 273 -8.31 37.97 6.00
N SER A 274 -7.29 38.30 5.21
CA SER A 274 -6.84 39.67 4.96
C SER A 274 -6.29 39.73 3.54
N ALA A 275 -6.36 40.90 2.91
CA ALA A 275 -5.88 41.07 1.54
C ALA A 275 -4.38 40.71 1.39
N PRO A 276 -3.96 40.17 0.24
CA PRO A 276 -2.56 39.97 -0.07
C PRO A 276 -1.85 41.33 -0.25
N ASP A 277 -0.54 41.34 -0.06
CA ASP A 277 0.32 42.45 -0.42
C ASP A 277 0.49 42.48 -1.95
N GLU A 278 -0.30 43.32 -2.61
CA GLU A 278 -0.33 43.48 -4.07
C GLU A 278 1.01 43.98 -4.65
N SER A 279 1.92 44.52 -3.82
CA SER A 279 3.26 44.94 -4.28
C SER A 279 4.22 43.76 -4.52
N LYS A 280 3.89 42.57 -4.03
CA LYS A 280 4.76 41.38 -4.08
C LYS A 280 4.51 40.49 -5.29
N LEU A 281 3.47 40.76 -6.07
CA LEU A 281 3.15 40.08 -7.31
C LEU A 281 2.93 41.08 -8.42
N SER A 282 3.21 40.67 -9.65
CA SER A 282 2.82 41.46 -10.82
C SER A 282 1.29 41.46 -10.98
N ALA A 283 0.74 42.59 -11.44
CA ALA A 283 -0.71 42.77 -11.55
C ALA A 283 -1.40 41.73 -12.46
N ASP A 284 -0.69 41.19 -13.46
CA ASP A 284 -1.20 40.13 -14.34
C ASP A 284 -1.36 38.77 -13.65
N ARG A 285 -0.76 38.59 -12.45
CA ARG A 285 -0.85 37.37 -11.65
C ARG A 285 -1.90 37.44 -10.54
N LEU A 286 -2.45 38.62 -10.25
CA LEU A 286 -3.42 38.82 -9.17
C LEU A 286 -4.86 38.70 -9.70
N ASP A 287 -5.63 37.73 -9.19
CA ASP A 287 -7.10 37.69 -9.31
C ASP A 287 -7.68 37.64 -7.90
N ILE A 288 -8.30 38.73 -7.44
CA ILE A 288 -8.83 38.84 -6.07
C ILE A 288 -10.35 38.71 -6.10
N TYR A 289 -10.86 37.69 -5.43
CA TYR A 289 -12.28 37.47 -5.20
C TYR A 289 -12.65 37.80 -3.74
N ARG A 290 -13.68 38.63 -3.58
CA ARG A 290 -14.26 38.94 -2.28
C ARG A 290 -15.72 38.44 -2.28
N PRO A 291 -16.07 37.43 -1.46
CA PRO A 291 -17.44 36.97 -1.36
C PRO A 291 -18.37 38.13 -0.99
N ARG A 292 -19.52 38.24 -1.68
CA ARG A 292 -20.57 39.17 -1.24
C ARG A 292 -21.12 38.66 0.08
N GLN A 293 -21.38 39.57 1.01
CA GLN A 293 -21.98 39.18 2.28
C GLN A 293 -23.42 38.71 2.04
N GLU A 294 -23.63 37.41 2.07
CA GLU A 294 -24.97 36.85 2.18
C GLU A 294 -25.38 36.88 3.65
N MET A 295 -26.53 37.48 3.96
CA MET A 295 -27.13 37.32 5.29
C MET A 295 -27.31 35.82 5.53
N SER A 296 -26.72 35.32 6.63
CA SER A 296 -26.57 33.89 6.95
C SER A 296 -27.80 33.07 6.56
N LYS A 297 -27.74 32.35 5.44
CA LYS A 297 -28.52 31.12 5.32
C LYS A 297 -27.81 30.12 6.24
N PRO A 298 -28.52 29.46 7.17
CA PRO A 298 -27.90 28.46 8.02
C PRO A 298 -27.13 27.50 7.13
N ASP A 299 -25.90 27.17 7.51
CA ASP A 299 -25.18 26.08 6.88
C ASP A 299 -26.16 24.91 6.78
N VAL A 300 -26.41 24.41 5.57
CA VAL A 300 -27.25 23.22 5.40
C VAL A 300 -26.48 22.11 6.08
N VAL A 301 -26.85 21.87 7.33
CA VAL A 301 -26.39 20.77 8.15
C VAL A 301 -26.60 19.52 7.30
N PRO A 302 -25.61 18.62 7.18
CA PRO A 302 -25.84 17.33 6.55
C PRO A 302 -27.12 16.76 7.14
N ASN A 303 -28.09 16.36 6.31
CA ASN A 303 -29.21 15.55 6.76
C ASN A 303 -28.60 14.25 7.30
N HIS A 304 -28.24 14.24 8.58
CA HIS A 304 -28.02 13.01 9.31
C HIS A 304 -29.39 12.32 9.29
N PRO A 305 -29.49 11.10 8.75
CA PRO A 305 -30.64 10.28 9.07
C PRO A 305 -30.67 10.20 10.60
N GLN A 306 -31.79 10.61 11.22
CA GLN A 306 -32.00 10.39 12.64
C GLN A 306 -32.04 8.87 12.89
N GLY A 307 -30.87 8.28 13.12
CA GLY A 307 -30.68 6.95 13.67
C GLY A 307 -30.55 7.10 15.18
N GLY A 308 -31.42 6.39 15.90
CA GLY A 308 -31.71 6.58 17.32
C GLY A 308 -30.53 6.40 18.28
N ASP A 309 -30.82 6.78 19.52
CA ASP A 309 -29.98 6.60 20.70
C ASP A 309 -29.24 5.26 20.67
N VAL A 310 -27.91 5.33 20.62
CA VAL A 310 -27.05 4.22 21.03
C VAL A 310 -26.27 4.72 22.24
N THR A 311 -26.66 4.21 23.40
CA THR A 311 -25.98 4.43 24.68
C THR A 311 -24.52 3.93 24.63
N PRO A 312 -23.60 4.52 25.41
CA PRO A 312 -22.19 4.19 25.37
C PRO A 312 -21.87 2.92 26.19
N GLU A 313 -22.37 1.78 25.74
CA GLU A 313 -21.92 0.46 26.20
C GLU A 313 -22.07 -0.49 25.00
N GLU A 314 -20.95 -0.81 24.35
CA GLU A 314 -20.68 -1.94 23.43
C GLU A 314 -19.66 -1.53 22.34
N VAL A 315 -18.47 -1.07 22.76
CA VAL A 315 -17.26 -1.21 21.93
C VAL A 315 -16.71 -2.61 22.19
N GLY A 316 -17.38 -3.60 21.62
CA GLY A 316 -17.03 -4.99 21.78
C GLY A 316 -17.49 -5.79 20.57
N LYS A 317 -16.53 -6.16 19.73
CA LYS A 317 -16.65 -7.10 18.59
C LYS A 317 -17.36 -6.54 17.36
N CYS A 318 -16.57 -5.94 16.47
CA CYS A 318 -16.76 -6.26 15.05
C CYS A 318 -15.91 -7.50 14.76
N GLU A 319 -16.59 -8.63 14.63
CA GLU A 319 -16.08 -9.82 13.95
C GLU A 319 -15.70 -9.44 12.51
N ILE A 320 -14.47 -9.76 12.13
CA ILE A 320 -13.95 -9.82 10.77
C ILE A 320 -13.25 -11.17 10.64
#